data_AF-A0A9P7EDR8-F1
#
_entry.id   AF-A0A9P7EDR8-F1
#
_cell.length_a   1.000
_cell.length_b   1.000
_cell.length_c   1.000
_cell.angle_alpha   90.00
_cell.angle_beta   90.00
_cell.angle_gamma   90.00
#
_symmetry.space_group_name_H-M   'P 1'
#
loop_
_entity.id
_entity.type
_entity.pdbx_description
1 polymer ?
#
loop_
_entity_poly.entity_id
_entity_poly.type
_entity_poly.pdbx_seq_one_letter_code
_entity_poly.pdbx_strand_id
1 'polypeptide(L)' 'SDIYTHLQLWASVFNCASIICNRQCPLHWDPRSAPEGFNLMTSIGNYSDGLMTLSNLGIQLGYNSGSMVACSGHIVRHGV' A
#
# COMPACT_ATOMS: atom_id res chain seq x y z
N SER A 1 -9.04 -1.51 19.08
CA SER A 1 -10.49 -1.76 18.99
C SER A 1 -11.09 -1.27 17.67
N ASP A 2 -10.54 -0.22 17.04
CA ASP A 2 -11.16 0.40 15.86
C ASP A 2 -10.94 -0.33 14.52
N ILE A 3 -9.76 -0.94 14.32
CA ILE A 3 -9.45 -1.63 13.06
C ILE A 3 -10.29 -2.89 12.84
N TYR A 4 -10.62 -3.63 13.91
CA TYR A 4 -11.42 -4.86 13.81
C TYR A 4 -12.85 -4.59 13.35
N THR A 5 -13.46 -3.49 13.79
CA THR A 5 -14.79 -3.05 13.35
C THR A 5 -14.79 -2.61 11.89
N HIS A 6 -13.75 -1.93 11.44
CA HIS A 6 -13.61 -1.51 10.05
C HIS A 6 -13.31 -2.68 9.11
N LEU A 7 -12.53 -3.68 9.57
CA LEU A 7 -12.29 -4.91 8.81
C LEU A 7 -13.58 -5.71 8.57
N GLN A 8 -14.55 -5.70 9.50
CA GLN A 8 -15.84 -6.39 9.31
C GLN A 8 -16.80 -5.68 8.36
N LEU A 9 -16.65 -4.35 8.20
CA LEU A 9 -17.40 -3.56 7.21
C LEU A 9 -16.75 -3.63 5.82
N TRP A 10 -15.52 -4.15 5.73
CA TRP A 10 -14.79 -4.29 4.48
C TRP A 10 -15.31 -5.49 3.70
N ALA A 11 -16.41 -5.30 2.98
CA ALA A 11 -16.98 -6.28 2.05
C ALA A 11 -16.11 -6.46 0.78
N SER A 12 -14.80 -6.58 0.93
CA SER A 12 -13.90 -6.41 -0.21
C SER A 12 -13.40 -7.71 -0.81
N VAL A 13 -13.34 -7.71 -2.14
CA VAL A 13 -12.53 -8.53 -3.03
C VAL A 13 -11.02 -8.59 -2.70
N PHE A 14 -10.56 -7.97 -1.60
CA PHE A 14 -9.18 -8.03 -1.14
C PHE A 14 -8.97 -9.23 -0.22
N ASN A 15 -8.21 -10.22 -0.69
CA ASN A 15 -7.99 -11.50 0.00
C ASN A 15 -6.95 -11.44 1.13
N CYS A 16 -6.27 -10.31 1.35
CA CYS A 16 -5.17 -10.20 2.31
C CYS A 16 -5.01 -8.76 2.82
N ALA A 17 -4.69 -8.63 4.11
CA ALA A 17 -4.27 -7.37 4.75
C ALA A 17 -2.92 -7.59 5.44
N SER A 18 -2.02 -6.62 5.32
CA SER A 18 -0.73 -6.60 6.02
C SER A 18 -0.51 -5.22 6.65
N ILE A 19 0.24 -5.19 7.76
CA ILE A 19 0.61 -3.96 8.45
C ILE A 19 2.14 -3.91 8.49
N ILE A 20 2.70 -2.80 8.02
CA ILE A 20 4.13 -2.53 8.03
C ILE A 20 4.36 -1.33 8.95
N CYS A 21 5.03 -1.55 10.08
CA CYS A 21 5.34 -0.51 11.06
C CYS A 21 6.83 -0.21 11.07
N ASN A 22 7.20 1.07 10.94
CA ASN A 22 8.58 1.56 11.09
C ASN A 22 9.63 0.78 10.27
N ARG A 23 9.24 0.28 9.09
CA ARG A 23 10.10 -0.49 8.20
C ARG A 23 9.95 0.03 6.78
N GLN A 24 11.07 0.24 6.10
CA GLN A 24 11.08 0.47 4.66
C GLN A 24 10.64 -0.80 3.92
N CYS A 25 9.94 -0.61 2.81
CA CYS A 25 9.66 -1.66 1.84
C CYS A 25 10.54 -1.42 0.62
N PRO A 26 11.64 -2.18 0.46
CA PRO A 26 12.45 -2.11 -0.75
C PRO A 26 11.59 -2.29 -2.00
N LEU A 27 12.02 -1.70 -3.12
CA LEU A 27 11.30 -1.79 -4.39
C LEU A 27 11.06 -3.25 -4.81
N HIS A 28 9.80 -3.66 -4.86
CA HIS A 28 9.38 -5.03 -5.18
C HIS A 28 8.14 -5.06 -6.07
N TRP A 29 7.84 -6.26 -6.55
CA TRP A 29 6.54 -6.64 -7.10
C TRP A 29 5.88 -7.63 -6.16
N ASP A 30 4.56 -7.77 -6.29
CA ASP A 30 3.78 -8.84 -5.69
C ASP A 30 3.46 -9.90 -6.75
N PRO A 31 4.38 -10.81 -7.11
CA PRO A 31 4.20 -11.74 -8.22
C PRO A 31 3.07 -12.77 -8.01
N ARG A 32 2.49 -12.83 -6.81
CA ARG A 32 1.36 -13.72 -6.48
C ARG A 32 0.01 -13.02 -6.54
N SER A 33 -0.04 -11.70 -6.71
CA SER A 33 -1.31 -11.00 -6.90
C SER A 33 -1.78 -11.13 -8.36
N ALA A 34 -3.09 -11.12 -8.55
CA ALA A 34 -3.65 -11.10 -9.90
C ALA A 34 -3.33 -9.75 -10.57
N PRO A 35 -3.00 -9.71 -11.88
CA PRO A 35 -2.69 -8.47 -12.60
C PRO A 35 -3.79 -7.38 -12.46
N GLU A 36 -5.06 -7.80 -12.49
CA GLU A 36 -6.25 -6.97 -12.31
C GLU A 36 -6.55 -6.61 -10.86
N GLY A 37 -5.88 -7.27 -9.90
CA GLY A 37 -6.01 -7.00 -8.48
C GLY A 37 -5.31 -5.71 -8.09
N PHE A 38 -5.94 -4.95 -7.20
CA PHE A 38 -5.36 -3.74 -6.62
C PHE A 38 -4.92 -3.98 -5.18
N ASN A 39 -3.76 -3.44 -4.84
CA ASN A 39 -3.31 -3.25 -3.48
C ASN A 39 -3.75 -1.85 -3.04
N LEU A 40 -4.52 -1.76 -1.95
CA LEU A 40 -4.77 -0.50 -1.26
C LEU A 40 -3.72 -0.33 -0.15
N MET A 41 -2.85 0.66 -0.30
CA MET A 41 -1.81 0.98 0.66
C MET A 41 -2.15 2.32 1.30
N THR A 42 -2.31 2.31 2.63
CA THR A 42 -2.54 3.52 3.41
C THR A 42 -1.38 3.72 4.37
N SER A 43 -1.09 4.98 4.68
CA SER A 43 -0.06 5.32 5.62
C SER A 43 -0.64 6.06 6.81
N ILE A 44 -0.32 5.62 8.03
CA ILE A 44 -0.88 6.14 9.28
C ILE A 44 0.27 6.29 10.27
N GLY A 45 0.43 7.47 10.84
CA GLY A 45 1.46 7.75 11.84
C GLY A 45 1.66 9.23 12.11
N ASN A 46 2.63 9.56 12.96
CA ASN A 46 3.07 10.94 13.19
C ASN A 46 4.46 11.13 12.57
N TYR A 47 4.49 11.42 11.28
CA TYR A 47 5.72 11.69 10.53
C TYR A 47 5.41 12.60 9.34
N SER A 48 6.45 13.25 8.81
CA SER A 48 6.42 14.03 7.57
C SER A 48 7.39 13.47 6.54
N ASP A 49 7.27 13.96 5.31
CA ASP A 49 8.21 13.70 4.21
C ASP A 49 8.35 12.20 3.81
N GLY A 50 7.29 11.43 4.02
CA GLY A 50 7.19 10.06 3.52
C GLY A 50 7.13 10.05 2.00
N LEU A 51 7.76 9.05 1.37
CA LEU A 51 7.79 8.89 -0.07
C LEU A 51 7.38 7.47 -0.46
N MET A 52 6.60 7.37 -1.54
CA MET A 52 6.34 6.10 -2.23
C MET A 52 6.88 6.20 -3.65
N THR A 53 7.63 5.21 -4.08
CA THR A 53 8.19 5.15 -5.43
C THR A 53 7.46 4.09 -6.25
N LEU A 54 6.93 4.46 -7.42
CA LEU A 54 6.36 3.56 -8.42
C LEU A 54 7.33 3.48 -9.60
N SER A 55 8.39 2.69 -9.42
CA SER A 55 9.63 2.83 -10.19
C SER A 55 9.49 2.56 -11.69
N ASN A 56 8.66 1.59 -12.11
CA ASN A 56 8.43 1.30 -13.53
C ASN A 56 7.51 2.31 -14.22
N LEU A 57 6.87 3.20 -13.44
CA LEU A 57 6.10 4.33 -13.95
C LEU A 57 6.89 5.64 -13.92
N GLY A 58 8.07 5.66 -13.29
CA GLY A 58 8.86 6.90 -13.11
C GLY A 58 8.22 7.90 -12.16
N ILE A 59 7.33 7.46 -11.27
CA ILE A 59 6.55 8.33 -10.36
C ILE A 59 7.10 8.21 -8.93
N GLN A 60 7.20 9.35 -8.25
CA GLN A 60 7.41 9.45 -6.81
C GLN A 60 6.27 10.26 -6.20
N LEU A 61 5.65 9.73 -5.15
CA LEU A 61 4.51 10.32 -4.47
C LEU A 61 4.90 10.73 -3.06
N GLY A 62 4.42 11.88 -2.60
CA GLY A 62 4.36 12.16 -1.18
C GLY A 62 3.42 11.15 -0.51
N TYR A 63 3.94 10.40 0.44
CA TYR A 63 3.26 9.29 1.10
C TYR A 63 3.28 9.51 2.61
N ASN A 64 2.64 10.60 3.03
CA ASN A 64 2.53 11.02 4.41
C ASN A 64 1.38 10.32 5.13
N SER A 65 1.29 10.52 6.44
CA SER A 65 0.15 10.04 7.22
C SER A 65 -1.17 10.57 6.66
N GLY A 66 -2.13 9.67 6.44
CA GLY A 66 -3.41 9.95 5.78
C GLY A 66 -3.41 9.74 4.27
N SER A 67 -2.27 9.49 3.62
CA SER A 67 -2.21 9.18 2.20
C SER A 67 -2.67 7.75 1.91
N MET A 68 -3.37 7.57 0.79
CA MET A 68 -3.76 6.27 0.25
C MET A 68 -3.33 6.16 -1.22
N VAL A 69 -2.73 5.04 -1.58
CA VAL A 69 -2.35 4.70 -2.96
C VAL A 69 -2.98 3.37 -3.33
N ALA A 70 -3.61 3.33 -4.50
CA ALA A 70 -4.18 2.13 -5.09
C ALA A 70 -3.41 1.78 -6.37
N CYS A 71 -2.76 0.61 -6.41
CA CYS A 71 -2.11 0.11 -7.63
C CYS A 71 -2.06 -1.41 -7.65
N SER A 72 -1.92 -2.01 -8.83
CA SER A 72 -1.65 -3.45 -8.95
C SER A 72 -0.22 -3.75 -8.52
N GLY A 73 -0.03 -4.50 -7.43
CA GLY A 73 1.30 -4.92 -6.97
C GLY A 73 2.00 -5.87 -7.94
N HIS A 74 1.24 -6.57 -8.79
CA HIS A 74 1.79 -7.43 -9.85
C HIS A 74 2.40 -6.60 -10.99
N ILE A 75 1.76 -5.49 -11.37
CA ILE A 75 2.19 -4.66 -12.51
C ILE A 75 3.15 -3.55 -12.07
N VAL A 76 2.90 -2.92 -10.93
CA VAL A 76 3.61 -1.72 -10.47
C VAL A 76 4.69 -2.11 -9.47
N ARG A 77 5.95 -1.81 -9.82
CA ARG A 77 7.11 -2.02 -8.95
C ARG A 77 7.18 -0.90 -7.93
N HIS A 78 6.82 -1.19 -6.69
CA HIS A 78 6.57 -0.18 -5.66
C HIS A 78 7.41 -0.39 -4.40
N GLY A 79 7.56 0.68 -3.60
CA GLY A 79 8.29 0.66 -2.33
C GLY A 79 8.15 1.99 -1.57
N VAL A 80 8.43 1.94 -0.27
CA VAL A 80 8.40 3.07 0.68
C VAL A 80 9.67 3.09 1.53
#